data_AF-A0A3D3P140-F1
#
_entry.id   AF-A0A3D3P140-F1
#
_cell.length_a   1.000
_cell.length_b   1.000
_cell.length_c   1.000
_cell.angle_alpha   90.00
_cell.angle_beta   90.00
_cell.angle_gamma   90.00
#
_symmetry.space_group_name_H-M   'P 1'
#
loop_
_entity.id
_entity.type
_entity.pdbx_description
1 polymer ?
#
loop_
_entity_poly.entity_id
_entity_poly.type
_entity_poly.pdbx_seq_one_letter_code
_entity_poly.pdbx_strand_id
1 'polypeptide(L)'
;MLPQQKIKDLCSRLPRRLRSPISLTGIYAAFWCLLWIDAHVWFWLNRWLSAIGFISVVPVLFFWVRRHRKSSLLIRRGVLSAFYLPVWQLAVQLPLLNFSYALSISISQIGTIGAFFLGLGWTAWGIDHETKRVSTNSNYSHPWDPRRLSAWYFGKKNHKLRQSLLTLVSYTILFSIAAFILTRLSGCSVYESPLGGGDSIQLKQVVKIQKVINKKFVINPYSSVLFNPPPIDDVKLEVLEVTKHLYQIGQGKGDSTGFSSGTARGKVRFIRLKYNGGDWEQDMDRGSDLNLLTEYGVRTGHPVSDRPEPMEIGRLKSFPKRKSPPIVYMTGQEGISLSDMEIQTMRRYLLEHHGMLFGDNGGSSGWEGQFVSMMKKVLPRVETIDVYLDHQIHQIPYQLPRLPIVAPHGRSNALGWVVDGRLVAYYHPGDIGDAWADGHSGVKREVWESSYQLGVNIIYYAHSEYNKWLERTKK
;
A
#
# COMPACT_ATOMS: atom_id res chain seq x y z
N MET A 1 -6.71 -11.59 49.66
CA MET A 1 -7.70 -10.49 49.65
C MET A 1 -7.03 -9.16 49.97
N LEU A 2 -6.35 -8.52 49.00
CA LEU A 2 -5.78 -7.17 49.12
C LEU A 2 -5.67 -6.34 47.80
N PRO A 3 -6.37 -6.61 46.66
CA PRO A 3 -6.25 -5.72 45.48
C PRO A 3 -7.23 -4.52 45.48
N GLN A 4 -8.38 -4.61 46.17
CA GLN A 4 -9.41 -3.57 46.05
C GLN A 4 -9.07 -2.24 46.74
N GLN A 5 -8.25 -2.27 47.79
CA GLN A 5 -7.97 -1.10 48.62
C GLN A 5 -6.93 -0.17 47.96
N LYS A 6 -5.89 -0.73 47.31
CA LYS A 6 -4.93 0.03 46.50
C LYS A 6 -5.55 0.68 45.25
N ILE A 7 -6.52 0.02 44.61
CA ILE A 7 -7.24 0.60 43.46
C ILE A 7 -8.17 1.75 43.89
N LYS A 8 -8.81 1.64 45.07
CA LYS A 8 -9.59 2.73 45.67
C LYS A 8 -8.72 3.95 45.98
N ASP A 9 -7.49 3.75 46.46
CA ASP A 9 -6.55 4.84 46.75
C ASP A 9 -5.96 5.52 45.51
N LEU A 10 -5.79 4.80 44.39
CA LEU A 10 -5.45 5.44 43.12
C LEU A 10 -6.63 6.28 42.58
N CYS A 11 -7.86 5.79 42.72
CA CYS A 11 -9.06 6.53 42.32
C CYS A 11 -9.35 7.75 43.22
N SER A 12 -8.89 7.76 44.47
CA SER A 12 -9.11 8.85 45.43
C SER A 12 -8.24 10.08 45.17
N ARG A 13 -7.19 9.96 44.35
CA ARG A 13 -6.30 11.05 43.93
C ARG A 13 -6.79 11.84 42.70
N LEU A 14 -7.81 11.34 41.99
CA LEU A 14 -8.41 12.06 40.85
C LEU A 14 -9.45 13.10 41.31
N PRO A 15 -9.50 14.31 40.71
CA PRO A 15 -10.45 15.36 41.06
C PRO A 15 -11.92 14.88 40.99
N ARG A 16 -12.78 15.30 41.94
CA ARG A 16 -14.18 14.82 42.05
C ARG A 16 -14.99 14.91 40.74
N ARG A 17 -14.75 15.92 39.88
CA ARG A 17 -15.42 16.08 38.57
C ARG A 17 -15.06 14.99 37.55
N LEU A 18 -13.86 14.39 37.65
CA LEU A 18 -13.37 13.33 36.76
C LEU A 18 -13.86 11.93 37.14
N ARG A 19 -14.53 11.77 38.29
CA ARG A 19 -15.04 10.46 38.77
C ARG A 19 -16.39 10.07 38.20
N SER A 20 -17.07 10.97 37.49
CA SER A 20 -18.35 10.61 36.89
C SER A 20 -18.11 9.59 35.76
N PRO A 21 -18.91 8.51 35.66
CA PRO A 21 -18.74 7.51 34.60
C PRO A 21 -18.84 8.12 33.20
N ILE A 22 -19.58 9.23 33.07
CA ILE A 22 -19.73 10.00 31.83
C ILE A 22 -18.41 10.73 31.47
N SER A 23 -17.75 11.32 32.45
CA SER A 23 -16.44 11.98 32.25
C SER A 23 -15.36 10.98 31.84
N LEU A 24 -15.36 9.80 32.48
CA LEU A 24 -14.43 8.71 32.12
C LEU A 24 -14.68 8.18 30.70
N THR A 25 -15.94 8.07 30.27
CA THR A 25 -16.25 7.72 28.87
C THR A 25 -15.86 8.82 27.88
N GLY A 26 -15.94 10.09 28.26
CA GLY A 26 -15.48 11.19 27.41
C GLY A 26 -13.98 11.11 27.15
N ILE A 27 -13.20 10.81 28.19
CA ILE A 27 -11.75 10.57 28.07
C ILE A 27 -11.47 9.35 27.21
N TYR A 28 -12.21 8.26 27.43
CA TYR A 28 -12.11 7.06 26.61
C TYR A 28 -12.41 7.34 25.13
N ALA A 29 -13.46 8.10 24.84
CA ALA A 29 -13.83 8.48 23.48
C ALA A 29 -12.72 9.31 22.81
N ALA A 30 -12.11 10.27 23.52
CA ALA A 30 -10.98 11.03 23.02
C ALA A 30 -9.76 10.14 22.74
N PHE A 31 -9.42 9.23 23.66
CA PHE A 31 -8.36 8.24 23.47
C PHE A 31 -8.62 7.34 22.26
N TRP A 32 -9.85 6.85 22.12
CA TRP A 32 -10.26 6.02 21.00
C TRP A 32 -10.19 6.78 19.67
N CYS A 33 -10.59 8.06 19.63
CA CYS A 33 -10.43 8.91 18.45
C CYS A 33 -8.96 9.11 18.07
N LEU A 34 -8.07 9.29 19.05
CA LEU A 34 -6.62 9.38 18.79
C LEU A 34 -6.06 8.06 18.23
N LEU A 35 -6.50 6.91 18.77
CA LEU A 35 -6.14 5.60 18.22
C LEU A 35 -6.65 5.43 16.78
N TRP A 36 -7.87 5.88 16.49
CA TRP A 36 -8.42 5.84 15.14
C TRP A 36 -7.63 6.73 14.18
N ILE A 37 -7.27 7.96 14.60
CA ILE A 37 -6.41 8.85 13.81
C ILE A 37 -5.04 8.20 13.58
N ASP A 38 -4.43 7.60 14.59
CA ASP A 38 -3.17 6.91 14.41
C ASP A 38 -3.28 5.74 13.42
N ALA A 39 -4.33 4.92 13.53
CA ALA A 39 -4.54 3.77 12.66
C ALA A 39 -4.76 4.11 11.18
N HIS A 40 -5.25 5.31 10.87
CA HIS A 40 -5.59 5.73 9.50
C HIS A 40 -4.73 6.87 8.93
N VAL A 41 -4.08 7.65 9.81
CA VAL A 41 -3.37 8.88 9.45
C VAL A 41 -1.90 8.82 9.83
N TRP A 42 -1.58 8.64 11.11
CA TRP A 42 -0.20 8.81 11.59
C TRP A 42 0.64 7.55 11.46
N PHE A 43 0.04 6.38 11.63
CA PHE A 43 0.69 5.07 11.58
C PHE A 43 1.89 4.95 12.55
N TRP A 44 1.86 5.65 13.70
CA TRP A 44 2.96 5.64 14.67
C TRP A 44 2.97 4.38 15.53
N LEU A 45 1.80 3.83 15.88
CA LEU A 45 1.72 2.60 16.65
C LEU A 45 1.86 1.38 15.72
N ASN A 46 2.63 0.40 16.21
CA ASN A 46 2.63 -0.94 15.63
C ASN A 46 1.21 -1.54 15.72
N ARG A 47 0.84 -2.36 14.73
CA ARG A 47 -0.45 -3.05 14.64
C ARG A 47 -0.90 -3.71 15.94
N TRP A 48 0.01 -4.32 16.71
CA TRP A 48 -0.32 -5.00 17.96
C TRP A 48 -0.74 -4.03 19.06
N LEU A 49 -0.02 -2.91 19.21
CA LEU A 49 -0.36 -1.86 20.17
C LEU A 49 -1.69 -1.19 19.82
N SER A 50 -1.90 -0.95 18.52
CA SER A 50 -3.17 -0.43 18.02
C SER A 50 -4.34 -1.39 18.33
N ALA A 51 -4.17 -2.69 18.07
CA ALA A 51 -5.18 -3.70 18.36
C ALA A 51 -5.51 -3.81 19.86
N ILE A 52 -4.52 -3.77 20.75
CA ILE A 52 -4.73 -3.71 22.21
C ILE A 52 -5.57 -2.47 22.56
N GLY A 53 -5.24 -1.34 21.94
CA GLY A 53 -6.00 -0.10 22.05
C GLY A 53 -7.47 -0.27 21.66
N PHE A 54 -7.77 -0.91 20.52
CA PHE A 54 -9.14 -1.16 20.09
C PHE A 54 -9.88 -2.19 20.95
N ILE A 55 -9.19 -3.24 21.46
CA ILE A 55 -9.78 -4.27 22.33
C ILE A 55 -10.33 -3.67 23.64
N SER A 56 -9.76 -2.53 24.09
CA SER A 56 -10.24 -1.81 25.28
C SER A 56 -11.73 -1.43 25.24
N VAL A 57 -12.37 -1.45 24.06
CA VAL A 57 -13.82 -1.20 23.93
C VAL A 57 -14.67 -2.25 24.66
N VAL A 58 -14.23 -3.51 24.69
CA VAL A 58 -14.98 -4.64 25.24
C VAL A 58 -15.32 -4.44 26.72
N PRO A 59 -14.36 -4.17 27.63
CA PRO A 59 -14.68 -3.94 29.04
C PRO A 59 -15.55 -2.68 29.26
N VAL A 60 -15.36 -1.63 28.45
CA VAL A 60 -16.16 -0.39 28.56
C VAL A 60 -17.61 -0.64 28.15
N LEU A 61 -17.84 -1.34 27.03
CA LEU A 61 -19.17 -1.76 26.60
C LEU A 61 -19.84 -2.63 27.67
N PHE A 62 -19.13 -3.64 28.18
CA PHE A 62 -19.66 -4.54 29.20
C PHE A 62 -20.10 -3.78 30.46
N PHE A 63 -19.32 -2.80 30.90
CA PHE A 63 -19.67 -1.93 32.03
C PHE A 63 -20.99 -1.19 31.80
N TRP A 64 -21.18 -0.56 30.63
CA TRP A 64 -22.39 0.21 30.33
C TRP A 64 -23.63 -0.67 30.13
N VAL A 65 -23.48 -1.82 29.47
CA VAL A 65 -24.55 -2.82 29.33
C VAL A 65 -24.99 -3.33 30.71
N ARG A 66 -24.05 -3.62 31.60
CA ARG A 66 -24.35 -4.06 32.97
C ARG A 66 -25.03 -2.95 33.78
N ARG A 67 -24.53 -1.71 33.68
CA ARG A 67 -25.07 -0.54 34.39
C ARG A 67 -26.52 -0.24 34.00
N HIS A 68 -26.86 -0.36 32.72
CA HIS A 68 -28.19 -0.03 32.19
C HIS A 68 -29.09 -1.23 31.94
N ARG A 69 -28.76 -2.42 32.46
CA ARG A 69 -29.55 -3.64 32.29
C ARG A 69 -31.02 -3.48 32.72
N LYS A 70 -31.26 -2.71 33.79
CA LYS A 70 -32.61 -2.43 34.33
C LYS A 70 -33.23 -1.11 33.82
N SER A 71 -32.54 -0.36 32.96
CA SER A 71 -33.05 0.90 32.43
C SER A 71 -34.12 0.69 31.35
N SER A 72 -34.77 1.76 30.90
CA SER A 72 -35.75 1.71 29.80
C SER A 72 -35.14 1.15 28.52
N LEU A 73 -35.99 0.61 27.64
CA LEU A 73 -35.56 0.02 26.37
C LEU A 73 -34.80 1.03 25.48
N LEU A 74 -35.23 2.30 25.49
CA LEU A 74 -34.57 3.39 24.75
C LEU A 74 -33.13 3.61 25.22
N ILE A 75 -32.89 3.62 26.53
CA ILE A 75 -31.55 3.80 27.09
C ILE A 75 -30.65 2.61 26.72
N ARG A 76 -31.18 1.39 26.78
CA ARG A 76 -30.44 0.18 26.37
C ARG A 76 -30.05 0.21 24.89
N ARG A 77 -30.98 0.58 24.00
CA ARG A 77 -30.71 0.74 22.57
C ARG A 77 -29.69 1.86 22.32
N GLY A 78 -29.83 3.00 23.01
CA GLY A 78 -28.91 4.13 22.92
C GLY A 78 -27.46 3.76 23.27
N VAL A 79 -27.28 2.99 24.36
CA VAL A 79 -25.97 2.46 24.76
C VAL A 79 -25.40 1.56 23.66
N LEU A 80 -26.15 0.58 23.16
CA LEU A 80 -25.68 -0.33 22.11
C LEU A 80 -25.30 0.42 20.82
N SER A 81 -26.10 1.41 20.41
CA SER A 81 -25.78 2.23 19.25
C SER A 81 -24.53 3.09 19.42
N ALA A 82 -24.27 3.61 20.62
CA ALA A 82 -23.08 4.43 20.88
C ALA A 82 -21.78 3.61 20.75
N PHE A 83 -21.82 2.33 21.10
CA PHE A 83 -20.68 1.42 20.97
C PHE A 83 -20.58 0.73 19.61
N TYR A 84 -21.55 0.93 18.70
CA TYR A 84 -21.52 0.33 17.36
C TYR A 84 -20.22 0.67 16.61
N LEU A 85 -19.86 1.96 16.54
CA LEU A 85 -18.67 2.42 15.82
C LEU A 85 -17.37 1.81 16.42
N PRO A 86 -17.08 1.94 17.74
CA PRO A 86 -15.92 1.29 18.34
C PRO A 86 -15.83 -0.23 18.16
N VAL A 87 -16.95 -0.94 18.27
CA VAL A 87 -16.99 -2.41 18.12
C VAL A 87 -16.80 -2.82 16.66
N TRP A 88 -17.44 -2.11 15.73
CA TRP A 88 -17.26 -2.34 14.30
C TRP A 88 -15.80 -2.12 13.89
N GLN A 89 -15.16 -1.04 14.33
CA GLN A 89 -13.76 -0.79 14.03
C GLN A 89 -12.82 -1.84 14.63
N LEU A 90 -13.10 -2.33 15.85
CA LEU A 90 -12.39 -3.50 16.38
C LEU A 90 -12.53 -4.71 15.45
N ALA A 91 -13.74 -5.00 14.95
CA ALA A 91 -13.97 -6.09 14.01
C ALA A 91 -13.24 -5.90 12.66
N VAL A 92 -13.03 -4.66 12.21
CA VAL A 92 -12.22 -4.34 11.02
C VAL A 92 -10.73 -4.55 11.26
N GLN A 93 -10.24 -4.27 12.48
CA GLN A 93 -8.82 -4.36 12.85
C GLN A 93 -8.35 -5.79 13.11
N LEU A 94 -9.22 -6.68 13.62
CA LEU A 94 -8.85 -8.07 13.93
C LEU A 94 -8.31 -8.84 12.70
N PRO A 95 -8.95 -8.82 11.52
CA PRO A 95 -8.39 -9.46 10.32
C PRO A 95 -7.04 -8.90 9.88
N LEU A 96 -6.77 -7.62 10.13
CA LEU A 96 -5.51 -6.97 9.74
C LEU A 96 -4.31 -7.50 10.55
N LEU A 97 -4.54 -8.11 11.72
CA LEU A 97 -3.48 -8.79 12.47
C LEU A 97 -2.91 -10.00 11.72
N ASN A 98 -3.70 -10.61 10.84
CA ASN A 98 -3.31 -11.74 10.00
C ASN A 98 -3.20 -11.33 8.52
N PHE A 99 -3.06 -10.04 8.23
CA PHE A 99 -2.96 -9.50 6.86
C PHE A 99 -4.14 -9.86 5.94
N SER A 100 -5.30 -10.25 6.50
CA SER A 100 -6.49 -10.57 5.73
C SER A 100 -7.23 -9.28 5.32
N TYR A 101 -6.69 -8.56 4.34
CA TYR A 101 -7.23 -7.28 3.88
C TYR A 101 -8.61 -7.43 3.23
N ALA A 102 -8.87 -8.49 2.46
CA ALA A 102 -10.17 -8.75 1.83
C ALA A 102 -11.31 -8.87 2.86
N LEU A 103 -11.06 -9.60 3.96
CA LEU A 103 -12.01 -9.74 5.06
C LEU A 103 -12.23 -8.39 5.78
N SER A 104 -11.16 -7.66 6.04
CA SER A 104 -11.23 -6.31 6.65
C SER A 104 -12.06 -5.35 5.79
N ILE A 105 -11.88 -5.37 4.46
CA ILE A 105 -12.64 -4.56 3.50
C ILE A 105 -14.12 -4.96 3.54
N SER A 106 -14.44 -6.25 3.51
CA SER A 106 -15.82 -6.74 3.56
C SER A 106 -16.52 -6.30 4.85
N ILE A 107 -15.87 -6.44 6.01
CA ILE A 107 -16.40 -5.98 7.30
C ILE A 107 -16.57 -4.46 7.33
N SER A 108 -15.64 -3.72 6.72
CA SER A 108 -15.73 -2.26 6.61
C SER A 108 -16.94 -1.84 5.75
N GLN A 109 -17.19 -2.50 4.62
CA GLN A 109 -18.35 -2.22 3.77
C GLN A 109 -19.67 -2.52 4.50
N ILE A 110 -19.78 -3.71 5.10
CA ILE A 110 -20.98 -4.12 5.84
C ILE A 110 -21.25 -3.18 7.02
N GLY A 111 -20.22 -2.80 7.77
CA GLY A 111 -20.40 -1.90 8.90
C GLY A 111 -20.65 -0.45 8.50
N THR A 112 -20.22 0.00 7.33
CA THR A 112 -20.62 1.31 6.79
C THR A 112 -22.11 1.32 6.46
N ILE A 113 -22.63 0.25 5.86
CA ILE A 113 -24.06 0.07 5.60
C ILE A 113 -24.84 0.04 6.92
N GLY A 114 -24.35 -0.70 7.93
CA GLY A 114 -24.98 -0.75 9.24
C GLY A 114 -24.95 0.60 9.97
N ALA A 115 -23.85 1.36 9.90
CA ALA A 115 -23.73 2.71 10.45
C ALA A 115 -24.76 3.66 9.79
N PHE A 116 -24.93 3.56 8.47
CA PHE A 116 -25.91 4.34 7.73
C PHE A 116 -27.33 4.11 8.26
N PHE A 117 -27.78 2.84 8.31
CA PHE A 117 -29.14 2.52 8.75
C PHE A 117 -29.38 2.79 10.24
N LEU A 118 -28.36 2.56 11.08
CA LEU A 118 -28.45 2.85 12.51
C LEU A 118 -28.61 4.35 12.77
N GLY A 119 -27.81 5.19 12.11
CA GLY A 119 -27.94 6.64 12.23
C GLY A 119 -29.21 7.18 11.58
N LEU A 120 -29.66 6.60 10.45
CA LEU A 120 -30.94 6.95 9.83
C LEU A 120 -32.11 6.63 10.77
N GLY A 121 -32.10 5.47 11.42
CA GLY A 121 -33.12 5.06 12.38
C GLY A 121 -33.22 6.01 13.58
N TRP A 122 -32.08 6.42 14.15
CA TRP A 122 -32.05 7.41 15.23
C TRP A 122 -32.49 8.81 14.78
N THR A 123 -32.10 9.23 13.57
CA THR A 123 -32.48 10.52 13.01
C THR A 123 -33.99 10.56 12.75
N ALA A 124 -34.55 9.52 12.13
CA ALA A 124 -35.97 9.40 11.87
C ALA A 124 -36.78 9.36 13.18
N TRP A 125 -36.33 8.56 14.17
CA TRP A 125 -36.96 8.53 15.49
C TRP A 125 -36.91 9.89 16.19
N GLY A 126 -35.75 10.56 16.16
CA GLY A 126 -35.57 11.88 16.79
C GLY A 126 -36.48 12.94 16.18
N ILE A 127 -36.63 12.95 14.86
CA ILE A 127 -37.52 13.89 14.18
C ILE A 127 -38.98 13.58 14.46
N ASP A 128 -39.42 12.32 14.42
CA ASP A 128 -40.80 11.95 14.79
C ASP A 128 -41.11 12.27 16.26
N HIS A 129 -40.14 12.07 17.17
CA HIS A 129 -40.28 12.38 18.59
C HIS A 129 -40.40 13.88 18.86
N GLU A 130 -39.54 14.70 18.24
CA GLU A 130 -39.62 16.16 18.37
C GLU A 130 -40.87 16.73 17.68
N THR A 131 -41.28 16.16 16.54
CA THR A 131 -42.52 16.53 15.86
C THR A 131 -43.74 16.33 16.77
N LYS A 132 -43.74 15.26 17.59
CA LYS A 132 -44.81 15.02 18.58
C LYS A 132 -44.75 15.97 19.78
N ARG A 133 -43.58 16.49 20.13
CA ARG A 133 -43.39 17.43 21.26
C ARG A 133 -43.75 18.87 20.92
N VAL A 134 -43.49 19.28 19.69
CA VAL A 134 -43.78 20.64 19.25
C VAL A 134 -45.30 20.79 19.10
N SER A 135 -45.94 21.43 20.09
CA SER A 135 -47.37 21.73 20.03
C SER A 135 -47.68 22.62 18.82
N THR A 136 -48.85 22.43 18.21
CA THR A 136 -49.34 23.18 17.04
C THR A 136 -49.62 24.67 17.30
N ASN A 137 -49.44 25.16 18.53
CA ASN A 137 -49.71 26.54 18.91
C ASN A 137 -48.52 27.47 18.68
N SER A 138 -48.32 27.92 17.44
CA SER A 138 -47.50 29.11 17.23
C SER A 138 -47.95 29.90 16.00
N ASN A 139 -48.35 31.16 16.22
CA ASN A 139 -48.81 32.16 15.24
C ASN A 139 -47.67 32.71 14.35
N TYR A 140 -46.73 31.88 13.90
CA TYR A 140 -45.72 32.31 12.94
C TYR A 140 -46.22 32.05 11.52
N SER A 141 -46.25 33.10 10.70
CA SER A 141 -46.74 33.03 9.32
C SER A 141 -45.91 32.09 8.44
N HIS A 142 -44.60 31.96 8.70
CA HIS A 142 -43.68 31.10 7.93
C HIS A 142 -42.66 30.37 8.82
N PRO A 143 -43.01 29.20 9.40
CA PRO A 143 -42.03 28.39 10.13
C PRO A 143 -41.06 27.68 9.16
N TRP A 144 -39.75 27.89 9.36
CA TRP A 144 -38.67 27.23 8.58
C TRP A 144 -38.16 25.93 9.22
N ASP A 145 -38.57 25.61 10.45
CA ASP A 145 -38.05 24.47 11.20
C ASP A 145 -38.53 23.12 10.62
N PRO A 146 -37.61 22.22 10.18
CA PRO A 146 -37.96 20.91 9.60
C PRO A 146 -38.60 19.93 10.57
N ARG A 147 -38.57 20.22 11.87
CA ARG A 147 -39.26 19.45 12.90
C ARG A 147 -40.75 19.79 12.97
N ARG A 148 -41.21 20.86 12.31
CA ARG A 148 -42.60 21.30 12.32
C ARG A 148 -43.31 20.87 11.04
N LEU A 149 -44.41 20.13 11.18
CA LEU A 149 -45.26 19.73 10.04
C LEU A 149 -45.90 20.92 9.32
N SER A 150 -46.02 22.08 9.98
CA SER A 150 -46.57 23.32 9.44
C SER A 150 -45.59 24.13 8.59
N ALA A 151 -44.35 23.68 8.40
CA ALA A 151 -43.37 24.39 7.57
C ALA A 151 -43.85 24.53 6.11
N TRP A 152 -43.58 25.69 5.47
CA TRP A 152 -44.17 26.00 4.15
C TRP A 152 -43.86 24.94 3.11
N TYR A 153 -42.67 24.32 3.18
CA TYR A 153 -42.10 23.51 2.09
C TYR A 153 -42.63 22.08 2.12
N PHE A 154 -43.36 21.71 3.17
CA PHE A 154 -44.13 20.47 3.18
C PHE A 154 -45.45 20.61 2.41
N GLY A 155 -45.84 21.81 1.94
CA GLY A 155 -47.06 22.03 1.17
C GLY A 155 -48.32 21.89 2.01
N LYS A 156 -49.48 21.58 1.41
CA LYS A 156 -50.79 21.46 2.09
C LYS A 156 -51.34 20.01 2.21
N LYS A 157 -50.65 19.02 1.63
CA LYS A 157 -51.06 17.61 1.61
C LYS A 157 -49.85 16.72 1.91
N ASN A 158 -50.08 15.62 2.64
CA ASN A 158 -49.07 14.59 2.96
C ASN A 158 -47.80 15.14 3.65
N HIS A 159 -47.97 16.07 4.59
CA HIS A 159 -46.86 16.73 5.30
C HIS A 159 -45.90 15.74 5.96
N LYS A 160 -46.42 14.68 6.59
CA LYS A 160 -45.61 13.65 7.25
C LYS A 160 -44.74 12.87 6.28
N LEU A 161 -45.28 12.50 5.11
CA LEU A 161 -44.51 11.80 4.08
C LEU A 161 -43.39 12.68 3.54
N ARG A 162 -43.67 13.96 3.30
CA ARG A 162 -42.66 14.93 2.81
C ARG A 162 -41.60 15.23 3.86
N GLN A 163 -41.97 15.25 5.15
CA GLN A 163 -41.00 15.32 6.25
C GLN A 163 -40.10 14.10 6.24
N SER A 164 -40.64 12.88 6.25
CA SER A 164 -39.83 11.65 6.19
C SER A 164 -38.91 11.61 4.97
N LEU A 165 -39.41 11.99 3.78
CA LEU A 165 -38.60 12.07 2.56
C LEU A 165 -37.46 13.08 2.69
N LEU A 166 -37.75 14.29 3.20
CA LEU A 166 -36.73 15.30 3.42
C LEU A 166 -35.65 14.79 4.39
N THR A 167 -36.05 14.15 5.49
CA THR A 167 -35.09 13.60 6.46
C THR A 167 -34.21 12.52 5.88
N LEU A 168 -34.78 11.63 5.06
CA LEU A 168 -34.03 10.59 4.36
C LEU A 168 -33.01 11.21 3.41
N VAL A 169 -33.44 12.14 2.55
CA VAL A 169 -32.57 12.79 1.55
C VAL A 169 -31.47 13.60 2.24
N SER A 170 -31.82 14.44 3.22
CA SER A 170 -30.84 15.26 3.93
C SER A 170 -29.83 14.41 4.70
N TYR A 171 -30.28 13.34 5.37
CA TYR A 171 -29.38 12.43 6.09
C TYR A 171 -28.45 11.70 5.11
N THR A 172 -28.99 11.25 3.97
CA THR A 172 -28.20 10.53 2.97
C THR A 172 -27.10 11.42 2.40
N ILE A 173 -27.43 12.66 2.02
CA ILE A 173 -26.44 13.64 1.53
C ILE A 173 -25.37 13.91 2.60
N LEU A 174 -25.76 14.19 3.84
CA LEU A 174 -24.81 14.47 4.92
C LEU A 174 -23.92 13.26 5.24
N PHE A 175 -24.49 12.06 5.27
CA PHE A 175 -23.73 10.83 5.49
C PHE A 175 -22.75 10.58 4.34
N SER A 176 -23.16 10.76 3.09
CA SER A 176 -22.28 10.62 1.93
C SER A 176 -21.13 11.62 1.95
N ILE A 177 -21.39 12.89 2.31
CA ILE A 177 -20.34 13.90 2.47
C ILE A 177 -19.38 13.52 3.60
N ALA A 178 -19.90 13.10 4.76
CA ALA A 178 -19.07 12.68 5.89
C ALA A 178 -18.23 11.44 5.54
N ALA A 179 -18.82 10.42 4.92
CA ALA A 179 -18.11 9.23 4.46
C ALA A 179 -17.03 9.58 3.42
N PHE A 180 -17.32 10.47 2.47
CA PHE A 180 -16.35 10.96 1.51
C PHE A 180 -15.18 11.68 2.17
N ILE A 181 -15.43 12.54 3.15
CA ILE A 181 -14.35 13.22 3.89
C ILE A 181 -13.52 12.20 4.67
N LEU A 182 -14.16 11.31 5.45
CA LEU A 182 -13.46 10.34 6.30
C LEU A 182 -12.63 9.33 5.50
N THR A 183 -13.13 8.85 4.36
CA THR A 183 -12.38 7.95 3.47
C THR A 183 -11.19 8.64 2.79
N ARG A 184 -11.23 9.97 2.66
CA ARG A 184 -10.12 10.77 2.12
C ARG A 184 -9.13 11.22 3.19
N LEU A 185 -9.47 11.16 4.48
CA LEU A 185 -8.56 11.37 5.61
C LEU A 185 -7.60 10.19 5.74
N SER A 186 -6.70 10.06 4.79
CA SER A 186 -5.59 9.12 4.88
C SER A 186 -4.30 9.92 4.95
N GLY A 187 -3.62 9.80 6.09
CA GLY A 187 -2.38 10.55 6.35
C GLY A 187 -1.29 10.10 5.39
N CYS A 188 -0.59 11.09 4.84
CA CYS A 188 0.53 10.85 3.93
C CYS A 188 1.81 10.95 4.76
N SER A 189 2.28 9.80 5.25
CA SER A 189 3.66 9.71 5.73
C SER A 189 4.56 9.87 4.50
N VAL A 190 5.20 11.01 4.44
CA VAL A 190 6.21 11.35 3.44
C VAL A 190 7.30 10.25 3.42
N TYR A 191 7.79 9.84 2.26
CA TYR A 191 8.80 8.79 2.16
C TYR A 191 10.22 9.36 2.33
N GLU A 192 11.04 8.70 3.15
CA GLU A 192 12.46 8.98 3.31
C GLU A 192 13.25 7.67 3.28
N SER A 193 14.32 7.61 2.47
CA SER A 193 15.21 6.46 2.40
C SER A 193 16.05 6.33 3.68
N PRO A 194 16.43 5.12 4.11
CA PRO A 194 17.33 4.95 5.24
C PRO A 194 18.71 5.56 4.96
N LEU A 195 19.27 6.25 5.95
CA LEU A 195 20.61 6.85 5.87
C LEU A 195 21.71 5.77 5.84
N GLY A 196 22.66 5.90 4.91
CA GLY A 196 23.93 5.18 4.94
C GLY A 196 24.86 5.48 3.78
N GLY A 197 26.02 4.84 3.74
CA GLY A 197 27.17 5.27 2.92
C GLY A 197 27.47 4.44 1.68
N GLY A 198 26.52 3.62 1.20
CA GLY A 198 26.74 2.71 0.07
C GLY A 198 26.83 3.43 -1.29
N ASP A 199 27.97 4.03 -1.61
CA ASP A 199 28.28 4.41 -2.99
C ASP A 199 28.36 3.13 -3.81
N SER A 200 27.43 2.93 -4.74
CA SER A 200 27.60 1.90 -5.77
C SER A 200 28.74 2.36 -6.67
N ILE A 201 29.98 1.90 -6.41
CA ILE A 201 31.11 2.12 -7.30
C ILE A 201 30.73 1.47 -8.64
N GLN A 202 30.26 2.28 -9.59
CA GLN A 202 30.06 1.85 -10.95
C GLN A 202 31.45 1.70 -11.57
N LEU A 203 32.03 0.50 -11.45
CA LEU A 203 33.08 0.12 -12.37
C LEU A 203 32.44 0.08 -13.76
N LYS A 204 32.78 1.07 -14.59
CA LYS A 204 32.29 1.20 -15.96
C LYS A 204 32.58 -0.12 -16.68
N GLN A 205 31.56 -0.80 -17.20
CA GLN A 205 31.76 -1.96 -18.09
C GLN A 205 32.51 -1.49 -19.33
N VAL A 206 33.83 -1.63 -19.34
CA VAL A 206 34.65 -1.35 -20.52
C VAL A 206 34.65 -2.62 -21.35
N VAL A 207 33.67 -2.76 -22.25
CA VAL A 207 33.74 -3.78 -23.31
C VAL A 207 34.83 -3.34 -24.29
N LYS A 208 36.07 -3.83 -24.11
CA LYS A 208 37.11 -3.68 -25.12
C LYS A 208 36.79 -4.64 -26.27
N ILE A 209 36.07 -4.14 -27.27
CA ILE A 209 35.88 -4.86 -28.54
C ILE A 209 37.25 -4.90 -29.23
N GLN A 210 37.91 -6.07 -29.25
CA GLN A 210 39.05 -6.27 -30.15
C GLN A 210 38.53 -6.27 -31.58
N LYS A 211 38.83 -5.21 -32.33
CA LYS A 211 38.50 -5.13 -33.75
C LYS A 211 39.49 -6.01 -34.52
N VAL A 212 39.13 -7.24 -34.82
CA VAL A 212 39.93 -8.10 -35.71
C VAL A 212 39.74 -7.59 -37.14
N ILE A 213 40.82 -7.14 -37.77
CA ILE A 213 40.80 -6.66 -39.15
C ILE A 213 40.72 -7.89 -40.06
N ASN A 214 39.55 -8.17 -40.63
CA ASN A 214 39.41 -9.18 -41.67
C ASN A 214 40.23 -8.75 -42.90
N LYS A 215 41.33 -9.45 -43.19
CA LYS A 215 42.09 -9.25 -44.41
C LYS A 215 41.31 -9.86 -45.57
N LYS A 216 40.75 -9.01 -46.44
CA LYS A 216 40.13 -9.45 -47.70
C LYS A 216 41.24 -9.77 -48.71
N PHE A 217 41.44 -11.05 -49.02
CA PHE A 217 42.35 -11.45 -50.08
C PHE A 217 41.68 -11.20 -51.43
N VAL A 218 42.29 -10.38 -52.28
CA VAL A 218 41.86 -10.19 -53.68
C VAL A 218 42.81 -11.03 -54.52
N ILE A 219 42.30 -12.12 -55.08
CA ILE A 219 43.11 -13.08 -55.85
C ILE A 219 42.86 -12.82 -57.34
N ASN A 220 43.95 -12.77 -58.11
CA ASN A 220 43.86 -12.69 -59.56
C ASN A 220 43.44 -14.07 -60.11
N PRO A 221 42.28 -14.19 -60.80
CA PRO A 221 41.77 -15.47 -61.29
C PRO A 221 42.68 -16.17 -62.32
N TYR A 222 43.68 -15.48 -62.88
CA TYR A 222 44.62 -16.04 -63.85
C TYR A 222 45.99 -16.40 -63.25
N SER A 223 46.17 -16.35 -61.93
CA SER A 223 47.45 -16.75 -61.33
C SER A 223 47.58 -18.26 -61.24
N SER A 224 48.76 -18.80 -61.54
CA SER A 224 49.11 -20.23 -61.43
C SER A 224 49.34 -20.72 -59.99
N VAL A 225 49.08 -19.87 -58.99
CA VAL A 225 49.28 -20.17 -57.57
C VAL A 225 47.99 -20.75 -56.99
N LEU A 226 48.05 -22.00 -56.52
CA LEU A 226 46.96 -22.63 -55.78
C LEU A 226 46.88 -22.01 -54.37
N PHE A 227 45.95 -21.08 -54.16
CA PHE A 227 45.70 -20.49 -52.85
C PHE A 227 44.63 -21.29 -52.10
N ASN A 228 45.03 -22.05 -51.08
CA ASN A 228 44.10 -22.64 -50.12
C ASN A 228 43.79 -21.60 -49.04
N PRO A 229 42.60 -20.97 -49.03
CA PRO A 229 42.24 -20.09 -47.93
C PRO A 229 42.19 -20.92 -46.64
N PRO A 230 42.73 -20.41 -45.52
CA PRO A 230 42.53 -21.06 -44.23
C PRO A 230 41.01 -21.15 -43.95
N PRO A 231 40.54 -22.19 -43.24
CA PRO A 231 39.16 -22.27 -42.82
C PRO A 231 38.79 -20.98 -42.06
N ILE A 232 37.57 -20.49 -42.28
CA ILE A 232 37.05 -19.32 -41.57
C ILE A 232 36.91 -19.76 -40.11
N ASP A 233 37.91 -19.44 -39.29
CA ASP A 233 37.84 -19.70 -37.85
C ASP A 233 36.71 -18.85 -37.26
N ASP A 234 35.75 -19.53 -36.63
CA ASP A 234 34.66 -18.91 -35.88
C ASP A 234 35.23 -17.93 -34.86
N VAL A 235 34.69 -16.72 -34.86
CA VAL A 235 35.09 -15.64 -33.95
C VAL A 235 34.84 -16.10 -32.50
N LYS A 236 35.90 -16.50 -31.79
CA LYS A 236 35.86 -16.61 -30.33
C LYS A 236 35.89 -15.21 -29.75
N LEU A 237 34.73 -14.70 -29.36
CA LEU A 237 34.62 -13.53 -28.50
C LEU A 237 35.25 -13.85 -27.15
N GLU A 238 36.51 -13.48 -26.95
CA GLU A 238 37.12 -13.47 -25.62
C GLU A 238 36.59 -12.26 -24.86
N VAL A 239 35.44 -12.43 -24.21
CA VAL A 239 34.96 -11.49 -23.21
C VAL A 239 35.90 -11.60 -22.02
N LEU A 240 36.85 -10.67 -21.91
CA LEU A 240 37.72 -10.57 -20.73
C LEU A 240 36.83 -10.52 -19.48
N GLU A 241 37.02 -11.51 -18.61
CA GLU A 241 36.34 -11.78 -17.34
C GLU A 241 36.58 -10.69 -16.27
N VAL A 242 36.97 -9.48 -16.67
CA VAL A 242 37.20 -8.33 -15.79
C VAL A 242 35.87 -7.73 -15.29
N THR A 243 34.74 -8.23 -15.79
CA THR A 243 33.38 -7.78 -15.45
C THR A 243 32.79 -8.48 -14.22
N LYS A 244 33.61 -8.95 -13.27
CA LYS A 244 33.08 -9.45 -12.00
C LYS A 244 32.89 -8.28 -11.03
N HIS A 245 31.75 -7.61 -11.14
CA HIS A 245 31.31 -6.61 -10.16
C HIS A 245 30.92 -7.31 -8.86
N LEU A 246 31.88 -7.61 -7.99
CA LEU A 246 31.60 -8.11 -6.65
C LEU A 246 31.17 -6.94 -5.76
N TYR A 247 29.94 -6.46 -5.93
CA TYR A 247 29.32 -5.61 -4.91
C TYR A 247 29.11 -6.46 -3.66
N GLN A 248 29.75 -6.13 -2.55
CA GLN A 248 29.40 -6.68 -1.25
C GLN A 248 28.46 -5.72 -0.52
N ILE A 249 27.43 -6.27 0.11
CA ILE A 249 26.46 -5.51 0.91
C ILE A 249 27.21 -4.73 1.98
N GLY A 250 27.07 -3.39 1.98
CA GLY A 250 27.78 -2.49 2.90
C GLY A 250 29.07 -1.88 2.33
N GLN A 251 29.46 -2.17 1.08
CA GLN A 251 30.57 -1.47 0.44
C GLN A 251 30.17 -0.05 0.03
N GLY A 252 30.74 0.93 0.71
CA GLY A 252 30.67 2.35 0.39
C GLY A 252 31.33 3.21 1.48
N LYS A 253 31.57 4.50 1.20
CA LYS A 253 32.17 5.41 2.19
C LYS A 253 31.14 5.80 3.26
N GLY A 254 30.99 4.97 4.29
CA GLY A 254 30.26 5.32 5.51
C GLY A 254 30.10 4.15 6.47
N ASP A 255 29.91 4.44 7.75
CA ASP A 255 29.84 3.45 8.83
C ASP A 255 28.49 2.69 8.92
N SER A 256 27.53 2.97 8.01
CA SER A 256 26.18 2.39 8.06
C SER A 256 25.63 1.91 6.71
N THR A 257 24.83 0.83 6.78
CA THR A 257 24.10 0.19 5.68
C THR A 257 22.87 1.03 5.29
N GLY A 258 22.99 1.82 4.22
CA GLY A 258 21.89 2.65 3.71
C GLY A 258 22.31 3.54 2.55
N PHE A 259 21.46 4.52 2.21
CA PHE A 259 21.63 5.41 1.07
C PHE A 259 22.11 6.80 1.51
N SER A 260 23.01 7.40 0.74
CA SER A 260 23.72 8.65 1.09
C SER A 260 22.79 9.87 1.22
N SER A 261 21.67 9.88 0.48
CA SER A 261 20.62 10.90 0.60
C SER A 261 19.50 10.52 1.58
N GLY A 262 19.68 9.45 2.36
CA GLY A 262 18.71 8.98 3.34
C GLY A 262 18.69 9.80 4.63
N THR A 263 17.74 9.50 5.52
CA THR A 263 17.59 10.12 6.84
C THR A 263 17.65 9.07 7.95
N ALA A 264 18.01 9.47 9.17
CA ALA A 264 18.08 8.56 10.31
C ALA A 264 16.72 7.93 10.70
N ARG A 265 15.60 8.54 10.25
CA ARG A 265 14.25 8.03 10.45
C ARG A 265 13.72 7.27 9.22
N GLY A 266 14.45 7.33 8.11
CA GLY A 266 14.06 6.72 6.85
C GLY A 266 14.07 5.20 6.94
N LYS A 267 13.10 4.58 6.27
CA LYS A 267 12.92 3.13 6.22
C LYS A 267 12.49 2.73 4.83
N VAL A 268 12.98 1.59 4.37
CA VAL A 268 12.44 0.96 3.16
C VAL A 268 11.01 0.51 3.43
N ARG A 269 10.10 0.90 2.54
CA ARG A 269 8.66 0.61 2.60
C ARG A 269 8.30 -0.24 1.40
N PHE A 270 7.49 -1.27 1.60
CA PHE A 270 6.95 -2.09 0.52
C PHE A 270 5.50 -1.69 0.28
N ILE A 271 5.25 -1.00 -0.83
CA ILE A 271 3.93 -0.42 -1.16
C ILE A 271 3.29 -1.24 -2.27
N ARG A 272 2.17 -1.87 -1.98
CA ARG A 272 1.38 -2.65 -2.94
C ARG A 272 0.22 -1.81 -3.47
N LEU A 273 0.09 -1.69 -4.78
CA LEU A 273 -0.92 -0.87 -5.41
C LEU A 273 -2.28 -1.57 -5.44
N LYS A 274 -3.30 -0.89 -4.94
CA LYS A 274 -4.70 -1.27 -5.12
C LYS A 274 -5.20 -0.75 -6.46
N TYR A 275 -5.77 -1.64 -7.27
CA TYR A 275 -6.37 -1.32 -8.56
C TYR A 275 -7.73 -2.00 -8.70
N ASN A 276 -8.57 -1.51 -9.61
CA ASN A 276 -9.89 -2.10 -9.87
C ASN A 276 -9.81 -3.21 -10.91
N GLY A 277 -10.78 -4.14 -10.89
CA GLY A 277 -10.95 -5.16 -11.92
C GLY A 277 -10.34 -6.52 -11.60
N GLY A 278 -9.65 -6.67 -10.48
CA GLY A 278 -8.98 -7.91 -10.11
C GLY A 278 -8.47 -7.98 -8.67
N ASP A 279 -7.61 -8.95 -8.42
CA ASP A 279 -7.16 -9.49 -7.14
C ASP A 279 -5.80 -8.95 -6.68
N TRP A 280 -5.71 -7.63 -6.50
CA TRP A 280 -4.47 -6.95 -6.12
C TRP A 280 -3.87 -7.42 -4.78
N GLU A 281 -4.67 -8.04 -3.89
CA GLU A 281 -4.30 -8.51 -2.56
C GLU A 281 -3.67 -9.92 -2.50
N GLN A 282 -3.36 -10.53 -3.65
CA GLN A 282 -2.87 -11.91 -3.73
C GLN A 282 -1.69 -12.21 -2.78
N ASP A 283 -1.78 -13.31 -2.04
CA ASP A 283 -0.78 -13.80 -1.07
C ASP A 283 -0.41 -12.86 0.08
N MET A 284 -1.12 -11.73 0.24
CA MET A 284 -0.93 -10.85 1.39
C MET A 284 -1.32 -11.53 2.71
N ASP A 285 -2.41 -12.31 2.71
CA ASP A 285 -2.90 -13.07 3.87
C ASP A 285 -1.96 -14.22 4.26
N ARG A 286 -1.06 -14.61 3.35
CA ARG A 286 0.03 -15.58 3.57
C ARG A 286 1.37 -14.91 3.84
N GLY A 287 1.40 -13.61 4.12
CA GLY A 287 2.62 -12.91 4.55
C GLY A 287 3.64 -12.56 3.46
N SER A 288 3.34 -12.80 2.17
CA SER A 288 4.28 -12.64 1.04
C SER A 288 5.03 -11.30 1.06
N ASP A 289 4.29 -10.18 1.09
CA ASP A 289 4.89 -8.83 1.11
C ASP A 289 5.74 -8.56 2.37
N LEU A 290 5.28 -9.04 3.53
CA LEU A 290 6.00 -8.84 4.78
C LEU A 290 7.30 -9.65 4.78
N ASN A 291 7.25 -10.88 4.28
CA ASN A 291 8.39 -11.77 4.22
C ASN A 291 9.46 -11.21 3.29
N LEU A 292 9.09 -10.74 2.09
CA LEU A 292 10.04 -10.07 1.19
C LEU A 292 10.67 -8.82 1.83
N LEU A 293 9.84 -7.97 2.46
CA LEU A 293 10.33 -6.76 3.12
C LEU A 293 11.28 -7.10 4.29
N THR A 294 10.95 -8.13 5.06
CA THR A 294 11.75 -8.60 6.19
C THR A 294 13.07 -9.20 5.70
N GLU A 295 13.03 -10.09 4.71
CA GLU A 295 14.21 -10.68 4.08
C GLU A 295 15.11 -9.62 3.45
N TYR A 296 14.55 -8.58 2.85
CA TYR A 296 15.32 -7.43 2.38
C TYR A 296 16.08 -6.77 3.54
N GLY A 297 15.40 -6.46 4.65
CA GLY A 297 16.04 -5.85 5.82
C GLY A 297 17.13 -6.73 6.43
N VAL A 298 16.87 -8.04 6.56
CA VAL A 298 17.82 -9.02 7.09
C VAL A 298 19.05 -9.16 6.19
N ARG A 299 18.85 -9.25 4.88
CA ARG A 299 19.93 -9.47 3.90
C ARG A 299 20.78 -8.23 3.66
N THR A 300 20.17 -7.04 3.68
CA THR A 300 20.86 -5.77 3.37
C THR A 300 21.33 -5.02 4.60
N GLY A 301 20.78 -5.30 5.78
CA GLY A 301 20.97 -4.50 6.99
C GLY A 301 20.27 -3.14 6.95
N HIS A 302 19.44 -2.87 5.93
CA HIS A 302 18.70 -1.61 5.83
C HIS A 302 17.50 -1.60 6.80
N PRO A 303 17.23 -0.48 7.49
CA PRO A 303 15.98 -0.29 8.22
C PRO A 303 14.76 -0.43 7.30
N VAL A 304 13.82 -1.30 7.68
CA VAL A 304 12.57 -1.56 6.95
C VAL A 304 11.35 -1.19 7.79
N SER A 305 10.23 -0.91 7.11
CA SER A 305 8.92 -0.76 7.75
C SER A 305 8.50 -2.07 8.44
N ASP A 306 7.71 -1.97 9.51
CA ASP A 306 7.17 -3.13 10.26
C ASP A 306 5.96 -3.79 9.59
N ARG A 307 5.47 -3.20 8.51
CA ARG A 307 4.34 -3.72 7.72
C ARG A 307 4.44 -3.31 6.25
N PRO A 308 3.90 -4.13 5.34
CA PRO A 308 3.61 -3.71 3.98
C PRO A 308 2.45 -2.72 3.95
N GLU A 309 2.36 -1.96 2.86
CA GLU A 309 1.45 -0.83 2.74
C GLU A 309 0.59 -0.91 1.48
N PRO A 310 -0.64 -1.43 1.59
CA PRO A 310 -1.61 -1.34 0.50
C PRO A 310 -2.02 0.10 0.23
N MET A 311 -1.92 0.55 -1.02
CA MET A 311 -2.13 1.95 -1.39
C MET A 311 -2.91 2.10 -2.69
N GLU A 312 -3.94 2.94 -2.69
CA GLU A 312 -4.61 3.35 -3.93
C GLU A 312 -3.65 4.13 -4.84
N ILE A 313 -3.68 3.85 -6.15
CA ILE A 313 -2.84 4.52 -7.14
C ILE A 313 -2.98 6.05 -7.07
N GLY A 314 -4.20 6.55 -6.90
CA GLY A 314 -4.49 7.97 -6.79
C GLY A 314 -3.82 8.68 -5.62
N ARG A 315 -3.31 7.94 -4.61
CA ARG A 315 -2.55 8.51 -3.49
C ARG A 315 -1.09 8.78 -3.84
N LEU A 316 -0.52 8.22 -4.90
CA LEU A 316 0.88 8.51 -5.27
C LEU A 316 1.11 10.00 -5.54
N LYS A 317 0.08 10.74 -5.95
CA LYS A 317 0.13 12.21 -6.15
C LYS A 317 0.37 13.01 -4.88
N SER A 318 0.14 12.44 -3.69
CA SER A 318 0.33 13.16 -2.42
C SER A 318 1.78 13.16 -1.95
N PHE A 319 2.64 12.32 -2.54
CA PHE A 319 4.05 12.34 -2.22
C PHE A 319 4.74 13.53 -2.90
N PRO A 320 5.55 14.31 -2.17
CA PRO A 320 6.40 15.32 -2.79
C PRO A 320 7.43 14.66 -3.73
N LYS A 321 7.82 15.37 -4.80
CA LYS A 321 8.74 14.89 -5.85
C LYS A 321 10.00 14.19 -5.31
N ARG A 322 10.61 14.72 -4.24
CA ARG A 322 11.85 14.20 -3.62
C ARG A 322 11.63 13.36 -2.37
N LYS A 323 10.38 13.07 -2.05
CA LYS A 323 10.00 12.29 -0.87
C LYS A 323 8.90 11.29 -1.23
N SER A 324 9.09 10.66 -2.39
CA SER A 324 8.24 9.62 -2.95
C SER A 324 8.90 8.25 -2.76
N PRO A 325 8.11 7.17 -2.66
CA PRO A 325 8.67 5.82 -2.60
C PRO A 325 9.45 5.51 -3.90
N PRO A 326 10.64 4.88 -3.83
CA PRO A 326 11.42 4.49 -5.01
C PRO A 326 10.74 3.40 -5.83
N ILE A 327 9.93 2.56 -5.19
CA ILE A 327 9.30 1.39 -5.78
C ILE A 327 7.88 1.21 -5.26
N VAL A 328 7.00 0.78 -6.16
CA VAL A 328 5.67 0.27 -5.86
C VAL A 328 5.49 -1.09 -6.55
N TYR A 329 4.75 -1.98 -5.91
CA TYR A 329 4.51 -3.35 -6.34
C TYR A 329 3.07 -3.55 -6.82
N MET A 330 2.88 -4.37 -7.84
CA MET A 330 1.59 -4.75 -8.39
C MET A 330 1.64 -6.23 -8.78
N THR A 331 0.63 -6.99 -8.36
CA THR A 331 0.45 -8.40 -8.72
C THR A 331 -1.04 -8.72 -8.85
N GLY A 332 -1.35 -9.82 -9.49
CA GLY A 332 -2.68 -10.43 -9.59
C GLY A 332 -2.77 -11.42 -10.75
N GLN A 333 -3.96 -12.01 -10.90
CA GLN A 333 -4.29 -12.95 -11.97
C GLN A 333 -5.52 -12.50 -12.80
N GLU A 334 -6.34 -11.58 -12.26
CA GLU A 334 -7.57 -11.07 -12.87
C GLU A 334 -7.35 -9.76 -13.67
N GLY A 335 -8.38 -8.91 -13.80
CA GLY A 335 -8.39 -7.69 -14.60
C GLY A 335 -7.59 -6.51 -14.01
N ILE A 336 -6.84 -5.78 -14.83
CA ILE A 336 -6.27 -4.47 -14.48
C ILE A 336 -7.11 -3.34 -15.09
N SER A 337 -7.76 -2.54 -14.26
CA SER A 337 -8.54 -1.36 -14.67
C SER A 337 -8.14 -0.12 -13.89
N LEU A 338 -7.65 0.90 -14.62
CA LEU A 338 -7.26 2.20 -14.10
C LEU A 338 -8.10 3.30 -14.76
N SER A 339 -8.51 4.27 -13.96
CA SER A 339 -9.12 5.53 -14.45
C SER A 339 -8.07 6.45 -15.11
N ASP A 340 -8.53 7.41 -15.91
CA ASP A 340 -7.63 8.39 -16.56
C ASP A 340 -6.79 9.17 -15.53
N MET A 341 -7.37 9.48 -14.37
CA MET A 341 -6.66 10.15 -13.27
C MET A 341 -5.55 9.27 -12.68
N GLU A 342 -5.78 7.96 -12.57
CA GLU A 342 -4.80 7.00 -12.07
C GLU A 342 -3.67 6.81 -13.09
N ILE A 343 -3.99 6.73 -14.39
CA ILE A 343 -3.00 6.68 -15.47
C ILE A 343 -2.08 7.90 -15.43
N GLN A 344 -2.64 9.11 -15.29
CA GLN A 344 -1.86 10.34 -15.16
C GLN A 344 -1.01 10.36 -13.87
N THR A 345 -1.55 9.81 -12.78
CA THR A 345 -0.84 9.72 -11.50
C THR A 345 0.35 8.76 -11.59
N MET A 346 0.17 7.58 -12.17
CA MET A 346 1.25 6.62 -12.44
C MET A 346 2.32 7.23 -13.35
N ARG A 347 1.92 7.89 -14.44
CA ARG A 347 2.87 8.51 -15.38
C ARG A 347 3.76 9.53 -14.67
N ARG A 348 3.18 10.42 -13.88
CA ARG A 348 3.93 11.42 -13.10
C ARG A 348 4.81 10.78 -12.03
N TYR A 349 4.32 9.76 -11.34
CA TYR A 349 5.13 9.01 -10.38
C TYR A 349 6.38 8.39 -11.03
N LEU A 350 6.22 7.72 -12.18
CA LEU A 350 7.30 7.06 -12.89
C LEU A 350 8.29 8.05 -13.52
N LEU A 351 7.81 9.15 -14.12
CA LEU A 351 8.65 10.09 -14.86
C LEU A 351 9.20 11.23 -13.99
N GLU A 352 8.35 11.85 -13.17
CA GLU A 352 8.72 13.06 -12.43
C GLU A 352 9.25 12.75 -11.03
N HIS A 353 8.73 11.72 -10.36
CA HIS A 353 9.11 11.39 -8.98
C HIS A 353 10.20 10.31 -8.90
N HIS A 354 10.77 9.92 -10.05
CA HIS A 354 11.81 8.90 -10.13
C HIS A 354 11.42 7.53 -9.53
N GLY A 355 10.12 7.24 -9.49
CA GLY A 355 9.61 5.96 -9.03
C GLY A 355 9.83 4.83 -10.05
N MET A 356 9.67 3.61 -9.56
CA MET A 356 9.67 2.38 -10.34
C MET A 356 8.42 1.55 -10.02
N LEU A 357 7.84 0.93 -11.04
CA LEU A 357 6.77 -0.06 -10.89
C LEU A 357 7.36 -1.47 -11.03
N PHE A 358 7.09 -2.33 -10.05
CA PHE A 358 7.39 -3.75 -10.14
C PHE A 358 6.08 -4.52 -10.29
N GLY A 359 5.87 -5.11 -11.47
CA GLY A 359 4.79 -6.03 -11.77
C GLY A 359 5.23 -7.48 -11.62
N ASP A 360 4.42 -8.30 -10.98
CA ASP A 360 4.62 -9.75 -10.89
C ASP A 360 3.32 -10.46 -11.29
N ASN A 361 3.42 -11.42 -12.20
CA ASN A 361 2.25 -12.15 -12.65
C ASN A 361 1.88 -13.22 -11.62
N GLY A 362 0.76 -12.99 -10.93
CA GLY A 362 0.31 -13.83 -9.83
C GLY A 362 -0.50 -15.07 -10.24
N GLY A 363 -0.54 -15.45 -11.52
CA GLY A 363 -1.10 -16.77 -11.85
C GLY A 363 -1.81 -16.93 -13.19
N SER A 364 -1.81 -15.91 -14.05
CA SER A 364 -2.65 -15.92 -15.27
C SER A 364 -1.88 -15.59 -16.54
N SER A 365 -2.13 -16.38 -17.58
CA SER A 365 -1.57 -16.12 -18.91
C SER A 365 -2.08 -14.83 -19.55
N GLY A 366 -3.23 -14.32 -19.10
CA GLY A 366 -3.81 -13.06 -19.57
C GLY A 366 -3.25 -11.82 -18.89
N TRP A 367 -2.69 -11.94 -17.68
CA TRP A 367 -2.33 -10.79 -16.86
C TRP A 367 -1.17 -9.97 -17.47
N GLU A 368 -0.21 -10.64 -18.11
CA GLU A 368 0.85 -9.98 -18.87
C GLU A 368 0.31 -8.96 -19.88
N GLY A 369 -0.64 -9.40 -20.72
CA GLY A 369 -1.21 -8.56 -21.77
C GLY A 369 -1.92 -7.34 -21.21
N GLN A 370 -2.54 -7.49 -20.04
CA GLN A 370 -3.18 -6.39 -19.33
C GLN A 370 -2.16 -5.42 -18.73
N PHE A 371 -1.09 -5.93 -18.09
CA PHE A 371 -0.01 -5.11 -17.56
C PHE A 371 0.67 -4.31 -18.68
N VAL A 372 0.96 -4.95 -19.81
CA VAL A 372 1.53 -4.28 -20.99
C VAL A 372 0.56 -3.25 -21.58
N SER A 373 -0.73 -3.56 -21.66
CA SER A 373 -1.77 -2.62 -22.13
C SER A 373 -1.89 -1.40 -21.22
N MET A 374 -1.89 -1.61 -19.90
CA MET A 374 -1.84 -0.54 -18.90
C MET A 374 -0.58 0.32 -19.12
N MET A 375 0.59 -0.30 -19.23
CA MET A 375 1.85 0.43 -19.43
C MET A 375 1.89 1.20 -20.75
N LYS A 376 1.27 0.71 -21.83
CA LYS A 376 1.08 1.49 -23.07
C LYS A 376 0.23 2.74 -22.87
N LYS A 377 -0.77 2.70 -21.99
CA LYS A 377 -1.55 3.89 -21.63
C LYS A 377 -0.75 4.84 -20.73
N VAL A 378 -0.01 4.30 -19.76
CA VAL A 378 0.81 5.11 -18.83
C VAL A 378 2.00 5.75 -19.53
N LEU A 379 2.72 5.01 -20.38
CA LEU A 379 3.93 5.45 -21.10
C LEU A 379 3.80 5.15 -22.62
N PRO A 380 2.96 5.90 -23.36
CA PRO A 380 2.64 5.60 -24.76
C PRO A 380 3.81 5.72 -25.74
N ARG A 381 4.94 6.30 -25.32
CA ARG A 381 6.14 6.49 -26.14
C ARG A 381 7.32 5.59 -25.71
N VAL A 382 7.11 4.70 -24.75
CA VAL A 382 8.15 3.82 -24.23
C VAL A 382 7.84 2.40 -24.65
N GLU A 383 8.74 1.82 -25.45
CA GLU A 383 8.65 0.43 -25.85
C GLU A 383 9.16 -0.51 -24.75
N THR A 384 8.63 -1.73 -24.76
CA THR A 384 9.05 -2.81 -23.87
C THR A 384 10.32 -3.46 -24.36
N ILE A 385 11.25 -3.75 -23.45
CA ILE A 385 12.45 -4.54 -23.73
C ILE A 385 12.46 -5.83 -22.91
N ASP A 386 13.24 -6.81 -23.37
CA ASP A 386 13.61 -7.96 -22.55
C ASP A 386 14.72 -7.55 -21.57
N VAL A 387 14.58 -7.94 -20.30
CA VAL A 387 15.60 -7.70 -19.27
C VAL A 387 16.37 -9.01 -19.06
N TYR A 388 17.59 -9.05 -19.59
CA TYR A 388 18.49 -10.20 -19.49
C TYR A 388 19.31 -10.20 -18.20
N LEU A 389 19.90 -11.35 -17.88
CA LEU A 389 20.63 -11.58 -16.63
C LEU A 389 21.84 -10.66 -16.44
N ASP A 390 22.43 -10.14 -17.50
CA ASP A 390 23.56 -9.20 -17.44
C ASP A 390 23.14 -7.78 -17.01
N HIS A 391 21.84 -7.48 -17.00
CA HIS A 391 21.33 -6.21 -16.49
C HIS A 391 21.62 -6.07 -14.99
N GLN A 392 21.97 -4.86 -14.54
CA GLN A 392 22.39 -4.60 -13.16
C GLN A 392 21.36 -5.10 -12.11
N ILE A 393 20.07 -5.05 -12.44
CA ILE A 393 18.96 -5.53 -11.57
C ILE A 393 19.00 -7.04 -11.30
N HIS A 394 19.73 -7.83 -12.10
CA HIS A 394 19.90 -9.28 -11.90
C HIS A 394 21.29 -9.63 -11.36
N GLN A 395 22.14 -8.63 -11.14
CA GLN A 395 23.53 -8.79 -10.73
C GLN A 395 23.81 -8.29 -9.31
N ILE A 396 23.01 -7.35 -8.78
CA ILE A 396 23.29 -6.65 -7.53
C ILE A 396 22.05 -6.55 -6.62
N PRO A 397 22.16 -6.87 -5.31
CA PRO A 397 23.35 -7.38 -4.63
C PRO A 397 23.66 -8.86 -4.89
N TYR A 398 22.72 -9.63 -5.42
CA TYR A 398 22.92 -11.04 -5.74
C TYR A 398 23.06 -11.25 -7.24
N GLN A 399 24.06 -12.02 -7.65
CA GLN A 399 24.18 -12.47 -9.03
C GLN A 399 23.27 -13.67 -9.27
N LEU A 400 22.24 -13.50 -10.08
CA LEU A 400 21.29 -14.57 -10.39
C LEU A 400 21.84 -15.48 -11.50
N PRO A 401 21.96 -16.81 -11.27
CA PRO A 401 22.41 -17.74 -12.30
C PRO A 401 21.35 -17.97 -13.38
N ARG A 402 20.07 -17.73 -13.04
CA ARG A 402 18.90 -17.80 -13.91
C ARG A 402 17.77 -16.99 -13.31
N LEU A 403 16.80 -16.58 -14.12
CA LEU A 403 15.58 -15.95 -13.63
C LEU A 403 14.74 -17.00 -12.87
N PRO A 404 14.43 -16.79 -11.58
CA PRO A 404 13.56 -17.71 -10.84
C PRO A 404 12.13 -17.64 -11.37
N ILE A 405 11.57 -18.78 -11.77
CA ILE A 405 10.16 -18.92 -12.17
C ILE A 405 9.54 -19.92 -11.19
N VAL A 406 8.54 -19.48 -10.44
CA VAL A 406 7.77 -20.34 -9.52
C VAL A 406 6.75 -21.14 -10.33
N ALA A 407 5.95 -20.44 -11.11
CA ALA A 407 4.96 -21.04 -11.98
C ALA A 407 4.98 -20.37 -13.38
N PRO A 408 4.96 -21.16 -14.46
CA PRO A 408 5.05 -20.61 -15.82
C PRO A 408 3.69 -20.07 -16.27
N HIS A 409 3.54 -18.75 -16.33
CA HIS A 409 2.31 -18.08 -16.79
C HIS A 409 2.47 -17.35 -18.13
N GLY A 410 3.45 -17.72 -18.93
CA GLY A 410 3.68 -17.11 -20.24
C GLY A 410 5.13 -17.21 -20.64
N ARG A 411 5.79 -16.05 -20.78
CA ARG A 411 7.20 -15.97 -21.18
C ARG A 411 8.15 -16.45 -20.09
N SER A 412 9.38 -16.72 -20.49
CA SER A 412 10.49 -17.14 -19.61
C SER A 412 11.44 -16.00 -19.22
N ASN A 413 11.24 -14.81 -19.76
CA ASN A 413 12.11 -13.65 -19.56
C ASN A 413 11.34 -12.49 -18.93
N ALA A 414 12.03 -11.65 -18.16
CA ALA A 414 11.45 -10.44 -17.60
C ALA A 414 11.31 -9.35 -18.66
N LEU A 415 10.33 -8.45 -18.47
CA LEU A 415 10.13 -7.27 -19.32
C LEU A 415 10.53 -6.00 -18.57
N GLY A 416 10.98 -5.00 -19.32
CA GLY A 416 11.41 -3.71 -18.80
C GLY A 416 10.89 -2.54 -19.63
N TRP A 417 10.69 -1.40 -18.96
CA TRP A 417 10.46 -0.10 -19.59
C TRP A 417 11.58 0.81 -19.16
N VAL A 418 12.28 1.43 -20.13
CA VAL A 418 13.47 2.25 -19.87
C VAL A 418 13.20 3.71 -20.21
N VAL A 419 13.54 4.60 -19.28
CA VAL A 419 13.52 6.06 -19.50
C VAL A 419 14.80 6.63 -18.88
N ASP A 420 15.48 7.52 -19.60
CA ASP A 420 16.72 8.17 -19.15
C ASP A 420 17.81 7.18 -18.67
N GLY A 421 17.86 6.00 -19.27
CA GLY A 421 18.86 4.96 -18.96
C GLY A 421 18.59 4.14 -17.70
N ARG A 422 17.40 4.26 -17.07
CA ARG A 422 16.99 3.39 -15.94
C ARG A 422 15.69 2.67 -16.24
N LEU A 423 15.47 1.54 -15.54
CA LEU A 423 14.16 0.89 -15.54
C LEU A 423 13.16 1.76 -14.75
N VAL A 424 12.05 2.12 -15.41
CA VAL A 424 10.88 2.73 -14.77
C VAL A 424 9.82 1.69 -14.44
N ALA A 425 9.81 0.56 -15.15
CA ALA A 425 9.01 -0.58 -14.78
C ALA A 425 9.75 -1.88 -15.07
N TYR A 426 9.54 -2.88 -14.20
CA TYR A 426 10.02 -4.24 -14.35
C TYR A 426 8.84 -5.18 -14.16
N TYR A 427 8.66 -6.11 -15.10
CA TYR A 427 7.61 -7.12 -15.04
C TYR A 427 8.23 -8.51 -14.98
N HIS A 428 7.80 -9.29 -14.00
CA HIS A 428 8.18 -10.67 -13.79
C HIS A 428 7.04 -11.62 -14.20
N PRO A 429 7.30 -12.66 -15.01
CA PRO A 429 6.24 -13.52 -15.56
C PRO A 429 5.89 -14.73 -14.68
N GLY A 430 6.58 -14.95 -13.57
CA GLY A 430 6.69 -16.27 -12.94
C GLY A 430 6.24 -16.38 -11.48
N ASP A 431 5.26 -15.60 -11.05
CA ASP A 431 4.61 -15.64 -9.73
C ASP A 431 5.57 -15.78 -8.54
N ILE A 432 6.52 -14.84 -8.43
CA ILE A 432 7.52 -14.93 -7.35
C ILE A 432 6.95 -14.52 -5.99
N GLY A 433 5.78 -13.86 -5.96
CA GLY A 433 4.98 -13.64 -4.77
C GLY A 433 4.69 -14.92 -3.97
N ASP A 434 4.42 -16.03 -4.66
CA ASP A 434 4.13 -17.32 -4.04
C ASP A 434 5.35 -17.89 -3.28
N ALA A 435 6.56 -17.65 -3.79
CA ALA A 435 7.80 -18.04 -3.10
C ALA A 435 8.05 -17.22 -1.82
N TRP A 436 7.51 -16.01 -1.72
CA TRP A 436 7.62 -15.19 -0.51
C TRP A 436 6.56 -15.53 0.53
N ALA A 437 5.49 -16.24 0.17
CA ALA A 437 4.44 -16.64 1.10
C ALA A 437 4.96 -17.56 2.23
N ASP A 438 4.21 -17.65 3.32
CA ASP A 438 4.51 -18.53 4.45
C ASP A 438 4.58 -19.99 4.00
N GLY A 439 5.65 -20.70 4.38
CA GLY A 439 5.93 -22.05 3.87
C GLY A 439 6.33 -22.09 2.40
N HIS A 440 6.58 -20.93 1.78
CA HIS A 440 6.98 -20.74 0.38
C HIS A 440 6.01 -21.37 -0.62
N SER A 441 4.73 -21.53 -0.27
CA SER A 441 3.73 -22.25 -1.10
C SER A 441 4.19 -23.64 -1.58
N GLY A 442 5.08 -24.31 -0.85
CA GLY A 442 5.67 -25.60 -1.25
C GLY A 442 6.72 -25.51 -2.36
N VAL A 443 7.14 -24.31 -2.75
CA VAL A 443 8.20 -24.06 -3.73
C VAL A 443 9.53 -24.68 -3.24
N LYS A 444 10.31 -25.23 -4.15
CA LYS A 444 11.62 -25.83 -3.82
C LYS A 444 12.59 -24.77 -3.31
N ARG A 445 13.47 -25.17 -2.39
CA ARG A 445 14.48 -24.28 -1.76
C ARG A 445 15.28 -23.44 -2.72
N GLU A 446 15.80 -24.05 -3.76
CA GLU A 446 16.61 -23.36 -4.77
C GLU A 446 15.83 -22.26 -5.51
N VAL A 447 14.52 -22.48 -5.71
CA VAL A 447 13.65 -21.53 -6.42
C VAL A 447 13.24 -20.40 -5.48
N TRP A 448 12.77 -20.71 -4.27
CA TRP A 448 12.34 -19.64 -3.35
C TRP A 448 13.51 -18.77 -2.90
N GLU A 449 14.70 -19.33 -2.70
CA GLU A 449 15.89 -18.55 -2.32
C GLU A 449 16.27 -17.59 -3.44
N SER A 450 16.26 -18.07 -4.70
CA SER A 450 16.50 -17.22 -5.87
C SER A 450 15.42 -16.14 -6.03
N SER A 451 14.15 -16.46 -5.74
CA SER A 451 13.04 -15.47 -5.75
C SER A 451 13.22 -14.36 -4.70
N TYR A 452 13.71 -14.67 -3.50
CA TYR A 452 14.08 -13.63 -2.53
C TYR A 452 15.28 -12.81 -3.00
N GLN A 453 16.32 -13.44 -3.54
CA GLN A 453 17.47 -12.72 -4.09
C GLN A 453 17.06 -11.75 -5.20
N LEU A 454 16.19 -12.17 -6.12
CA LEU A 454 15.61 -11.30 -7.16
C LEU A 454 14.80 -10.15 -6.54
N GLY A 455 13.92 -10.44 -5.58
CA GLY A 455 13.15 -9.41 -4.89
C GLY A 455 14.05 -8.37 -4.19
N VAL A 456 15.12 -8.83 -3.54
CA VAL A 456 16.13 -7.94 -2.93
C VAL A 456 16.83 -7.09 -3.96
N ASN A 457 17.24 -7.67 -5.10
CA ASN A 457 17.87 -6.92 -6.18
C ASN A 457 16.95 -5.84 -6.74
N ILE A 458 15.68 -6.14 -6.98
CA ILE A 458 14.71 -5.19 -7.53
C ILE A 458 14.52 -4.00 -6.57
N ILE A 459 14.30 -4.27 -5.27
CA ILE A 459 14.15 -3.23 -4.25
C ILE A 459 15.44 -2.41 -4.16
N TYR A 460 16.60 -3.06 -4.13
CA TYR A 460 17.89 -2.39 -4.03
C TYR A 460 18.17 -1.50 -5.25
N TYR A 461 17.95 -2.00 -6.46
CA TYR A 461 18.10 -1.25 -7.71
C TYR A 461 17.25 0.03 -7.71
N ALA A 462 15.95 -0.09 -7.38
CA ALA A 462 15.05 1.05 -7.36
C ALA A 462 15.51 2.14 -6.36
N HIS A 463 15.93 1.72 -5.16
CA HIS A 463 16.43 2.67 -4.16
C HIS A 463 17.78 3.28 -4.55
N SER A 464 18.67 2.51 -5.18
CA SER A 464 19.96 3.00 -5.68
C SER A 464 19.76 4.07 -6.76
N GLU A 465 18.89 3.82 -7.75
CA GLU A 465 18.59 4.80 -8.80
C GLU A 465 17.90 6.05 -8.25
N TYR A 466 16.98 5.89 -7.31
CA TYR A 466 16.34 7.02 -6.63
C TYR A 466 17.35 7.85 -5.82
N ASN A 467 18.28 7.20 -5.12
CA ASN A 467 19.34 7.89 -4.37
C ASN A 467 20.26 8.68 -5.30
N LYS A 468 20.73 8.09 -6.41
CA LYS A 468 21.54 8.78 -7.43
C LYS A 468 20.82 10.02 -7.97
N TRP A 469 19.52 9.91 -8.20
CA TRP A 469 18.71 11.04 -8.64
C TRP A 469 18.60 12.14 -7.58
N LEU A 470 18.42 11.78 -6.29
CA LEU A 470 18.40 12.75 -5.20
C LEU A 470 19.73 13.51 -5.07
N GLU A 471 20.85 12.82 -5.25
CA GLU A 471 22.19 13.42 -5.23
C GLU A 471 22.40 14.36 -6.40
N ARG A 472 22.12 13.92 -7.63
CA ARG A 472 22.28 14.73 -8.86
C ARG A 472 21.41 15.99 -8.85
N THR A 473 20.29 15.94 -8.14
CA THR A 473 19.36 17.07 -8.05
C THR A 473 19.56 17.91 -6.78
N LYS A 474 20.51 17.57 -5.90
CA LYS A 474 20.85 18.35 -4.71
C LYS A 474 21.51 19.65 -5.18
N LYS A 475 20.78 20.76 -5.13
CA LYS A 475 21.29 22.11 -5.39
C LYS A 475 21.81 22.70 -4.09
#